data_AF-X1GJE8-F1
#
_entry.id   AF-X1GJE8-F1
#
_cell.length_a   1.000
_cell.length_b   1.000
_cell.length_c   1.000
_cell.angle_alpha   90.00
_cell.angle_beta   90.00
_cell.angle_gamma   90.00
#
_symmetry.space_group_name_H-M   'P 1'
#
loop_
_entity.id
_entity.type
_entity.pdbx_description
1 polymer ?
#
loop_
_entity_poly.entity_id
_entity_poly.type
_entity_poly.pdbx_seq_one_letter_code
_entity_poly.pdbx_strand_id
1 'polypeptide(L)' 'MLSPIGPTDGHIYRISDGKTPKTVVMIQCVGSRSLKANPYCSMVCCSVALKNAQLLKQEYPEMDVVIFYIDIRTT' A
#
# COMPACT_ATOMS: atom_id res chain seq x y z
N MET A 1 -0.36 -3.30 -6.88
CA MET A 1 -0.88 -2.31 -7.85
C MET A 1 -2.28 -2.73 -8.22
N LEU A 2 -3.23 -1.80 -8.17
CA LEU A 2 -4.58 -2.00 -8.69
C LEU A 2 -4.48 -2.20 -10.20
N SER A 3 -4.65 -3.44 -10.64
CA SER A 3 -4.64 -3.77 -12.07
C SER A 3 -6.08 -3.79 -12.56
N PRO A 4 -6.43 -3.04 -13.63
CA PRO A 4 -7.77 -3.10 -14.22
C PRO A 4 -8.16 -4.49 -14.71
N ILE A 5 -7.17 -5.30 -15.10
CA ILE A 5 -7.36 -6.68 -15.59
C ILE A 5 -7.01 -7.69 -14.47
N GLY A 6 -7.15 -7.27 -13.21
CA GLY A 6 -6.95 -8.13 -12.06
C GLY A 6 -8.19 -9.00 -11.77
N PRO A 7 -8.08 -9.97 -10.85
CA PRO A 7 -9.23 -10.80 -10.44
C PRO A 7 -10.34 -10.01 -9.71
N THR A 8 -10.11 -8.72 -9.46
CA THR A 8 -11.02 -7.80 -8.77
C THR A 8 -11.50 -6.67 -9.68
N ASP A 9 -11.25 -6.77 -10.98
CA ASP A 9 -11.56 -5.75 -11.99
C ASP A 9 -11.03 -4.35 -11.64
N GLY A 10 -9.91 -4.29 -10.91
CA GLY A 10 -9.29 -3.02 -10.48
C GLY A 10 -9.90 -2.39 -9.22
N HIS A 11 -10.90 -3.00 -8.61
CA HIS A 11 -11.49 -2.51 -7.36
C HIS A 11 -10.89 -3.19 -6.13
N ILE A 12 -10.93 -2.51 -4.98
CA ILE A 12 -10.54 -3.12 -3.70
C ILE A 12 -11.76 -3.55 -2.89
N TYR A 13 -11.66 -4.76 -2.37
CA TYR A 13 -12.60 -5.31 -1.40
C TYR A 13 -11.84 -5.98 -0.26
N ARG A 14 -12.47 -5.97 0.91
CA ARG A 14 -12.00 -6.73 2.06
C ARG A 14 -12.27 -8.21 1.82
N ILE A 15 -11.26 -9.06 1.98
CA ILE A 15 -11.39 -10.51 1.76
C ILE A 15 -12.36 -11.16 2.76
N SER A 16 -12.50 -10.58 3.96
CA SER A 16 -13.36 -11.12 5.01
C SER A 16 -14.86 -10.98 4.76
N ASP A 17 -15.30 -9.84 4.21
CA ASP A 17 -16.73 -9.51 4.07
C ASP A 17 -17.12 -8.94 2.69
N GLY A 18 -16.18 -8.85 1.75
CA GLY A 18 -16.40 -8.38 0.38
C GLY A 18 -16.67 -6.88 0.25
N LYS A 19 -16.65 -6.12 1.35
CA LYS A 19 -16.99 -4.68 1.33
C LYS A 19 -15.79 -3.83 0.95
N THR A 20 -16.04 -2.69 0.31
CA THR A 20 -15.02 -1.66 0.09
C THR A 20 -14.54 -1.11 1.44
N PRO A 21 -13.23 -1.12 1.73
CA PRO A 21 -12.72 -0.58 2.98
C PRO A 21 -12.87 0.95 3.02
N LYS A 22 -13.21 1.49 4.19
CA LYS A 22 -13.20 2.95 4.41
C LYS A 22 -11.81 3.47 4.76
N THR A 23 -10.97 2.62 5.34
CA THR A 23 -9.63 2.97 5.79
C THR A 23 -8.65 1.88 5.33
N VAL A 24 -7.53 2.29 4.77
CA VAL A 24 -6.44 1.43 4.30
C VAL A 24 -5.15 1.87 4.98
N VAL A 25 -4.42 0.90 5.53
CA VAL A 25 -3.11 1.13 6.15
C VAL A 25 -2.05 0.37 5.36
N MET A 26 -0.98 1.07 4.97
CA MET A 26 0.23 0.49 4.39
C MET A 26 1.36 0.55 5.41
N ILE A 27 1.96 -0.61 5.71
CA ILE A 27 3.07 -0.73 6.66
C ILE A 27 4.36 -0.88 5.85
N GLN A 28 5.33 0.00 6.10
CA GLN A 28 6.61 -0.02 5.42
C GLN A 28 7.68 -0.83 6.13
N CYS A 29 8.75 -1.13 5.40
CA CYS A 29 9.88 -1.93 5.88
C CYS A 29 9.49 -3.36 6.31
N VAL A 30 8.36 -3.88 5.85
CA VAL A 30 7.98 -5.28 6.12
C VAL A 30 9.00 -6.20 5.46
N GLY A 31 9.72 -6.98 6.27
CA GLY A 31 10.79 -7.87 5.81
C GLY A 31 12.08 -7.17 5.38
N SER A 32 12.23 -5.85 5.59
CA SER A 32 13.41 -5.06 5.25
C SER A 32 13.81 -4.14 6.40
N ARG A 33 15.07 -3.69 6.43
CA ARG A 33 15.61 -2.87 7.53
C ARG A 33 15.31 -3.48 8.91
N SER A 34 15.40 -4.81 9.01
CA SER A 34 15.14 -5.56 10.24
C SER A 34 16.30 -6.50 10.53
N LEU A 35 16.80 -6.46 11.77
CA LEU A 35 17.89 -7.34 12.23
C LEU A 35 17.48 -8.83 12.25
N LYS A 36 16.18 -9.12 12.36
CA LYS A 36 15.64 -10.49 12.33
C LYS A 36 15.36 -11.00 10.92
N ALA A 37 15.45 -10.14 9.92
CA ALA A 37 15.18 -10.47 8.51
C ALA A 37 16.27 -9.83 7.63
N ASN A 38 15.89 -9.03 6.63
CA ASN A 38 16.86 -8.37 5.76
C ASN A 38 17.31 -7.04 6.38
N PRO A 39 18.61 -6.81 6.58
CA PRO A 39 19.12 -5.57 7.15
C PRO A 39 19.11 -4.40 6.14
N TYR A 40 18.95 -4.68 4.85
CA TYR A 40 18.98 -3.68 3.79
C TYR A 40 17.60 -3.09 3.48
N CYS A 41 17.59 -1.99 2.72
CA CYS A 41 16.39 -1.33 2.21
C CYS A 41 16.01 -1.90 0.83
N SER A 42 14.73 -2.21 0.59
CA SER A 42 14.25 -2.64 -0.74
C SER A 42 14.20 -1.53 -1.79
N MET A 43 14.40 -0.27 -1.40
CA MET A 43 14.36 0.96 -2.22
C MET A 43 13.02 1.28 -2.90
N VAL A 44 12.23 0.29 -3.32
CA VAL A 44 11.01 0.50 -4.12
C VAL A 44 9.73 0.65 -3.30
N CYS A 45 9.70 0.13 -2.06
CA CYS A 45 8.46 0.01 -1.28
C CYS A 45 7.82 1.36 -0.91
N CYS A 46 8.63 2.39 -0.65
CA CYS A 46 8.15 3.73 -0.33
C CYS A 46 7.43 4.37 -1.54
N SER A 47 8.08 4.40 -2.71
CA SER A 47 7.51 4.97 -3.94
C SER A 47 6.27 4.20 -4.40
N VAL A 48 6.28 2.87 -4.31
CA VAL A 48 5.11 2.04 -4.67
C VAL A 48 3.92 2.31 -3.75
N ALA A 49 4.14 2.49 -2.45
CA ALA A 49 3.05 2.80 -1.54
C ALA A 49 2.46 4.19 -1.80
N LEU A 50 3.30 5.19 -2.07
CA LEU A 50 2.81 6.53 -2.44
C LEU A 50 1.99 6.49 -3.72
N LYS A 51 2.46 5.76 -4.75
CA LYS A 51 1.70 5.52 -5.97
C LYS A 51 0.34 4.87 -5.67
N ASN A 52 0.31 3.82 -4.86
CA ASN A 52 -0.94 3.15 -4.52
C ASN A 52 -1.88 4.06 -3.69
N ALA A 53 -1.34 4.88 -2.78
CA ALA A 53 -2.13 5.84 -2.02
C ALA A 53 -2.81 6.87 -2.93
N GLN A 54 -2.07 7.39 -3.92
CA GLN A 54 -2.62 8.32 -4.90
C GLN A 54 -3.73 7.66 -5.74
N LEU A 55 -3.50 6.44 -6.24
CA LEU A 55 -4.51 5.69 -6.99
C LEU A 55 -5.78 5.44 -6.18
N LEU A 56 -5.63 5.06 -4.90
CA LEU A 56 -6.75 4.83 -4.00
C LEU A 56 -7.56 6.11 -3.74
N LYS A 57 -6.89 7.25 -3.57
CA LYS A 57 -7.56 8.54 -3.39
C LYS A 57 -8.22 9.06 -4.67
N GLN A 58 -7.70 8.70 -5.85
CA GLN A 58 -8.32 9.04 -7.13
C GLN A 58 -9.62 8.27 -7.34
N GLU A 59 -9.61 6.97 -7.06
CA GLU A 59 -10.79 6.10 -7.22
C GLU A 59 -11.81 6.29 -6.08
N TYR A 60 -11.32 6.49 -4.85
CA TYR A 60 -12.11 6.61 -3.64
C TYR A 60 -11.69 7.86 -2.83
N PRO A 61 -12.18 9.06 -3.18
CA PRO A 61 -11.77 10.32 -2.54
C PRO A 61 -11.93 10.34 -1.01
N GLU A 62 -13.02 9.74 -0.53
CA GLU A 62 -13.39 9.68 0.90
C GLU A 62 -12.64 8.60 1.69
N MET A 63 -11.80 7.78 1.05
CA MET A 63 -11.11 6.68 1.73
C MET A 63 -9.89 7.17 2.50
N ASP A 64 -9.78 6.85 3.77
CA ASP A 64 -8.59 7.20 4.56
C ASP A 64 -7.41 6.27 4.21
N VAL A 65 -6.29 6.85 3.79
CA VAL A 65 -5.08 6.09 3.47
C VAL A 65 -3.95 6.54 4.39
N VAL A 66 -3.44 5.60 5.20
CA VAL A 66 -2.37 5.86 6.18
C VAL A 66 -1.14 5.03 5.81
N ILE A 67 0.03 5.66 5.81
CA ILE A 67 1.31 4.98 5.59
C ILE A 67 2.13 5.06 6.87
N PHE A 68 2.40 3.92 7.50
CA PHE A 68 3.35 3.84 8.60
C PHE A 68 4.75 3.59 8.05
N TYR A 69 5.66 4.51 8.31
CA TYR A 69 7.04 4.45 7.81
C TYR A 69 8.03 4.85 8.91
N ILE A 70 9.29 4.42 8.73
CA ILE A 70 10.43 4.91 9.51
C ILE A 70 11.00 6.14 8.81
N ASP A 71 11.38 5.96 7.54
CA ASP A 71 11.78 7.04 6.62
C ASP A 71 11.09 6.83 5.27
N ILE A 72 10.69 7.93 4.61
CA ILE A 72 10.26 7.90 3.21
C ILE A 72 11.50 8.03 2.31
N ARG A 73 11.70 7.06 1.42
CA ARG A 73 12.82 7.04 0.46
C ARG A 73 12.30 6.90 -0.97
N THR A 74 12.34 7.98 -1.74
CA THR A 74 11.72 8.06 -3.09
C THR A 74 12.70 8.50 -4.19
N THR A 75 13.98 8.26 -3.98
CA THR A 75 15.05 8.50 -4.97
C THR A 75 14.94 7.56 -6.16
#